data_AF-A0AAV2N444-F1
#
_entry.id   AF-A0AAV2N444-F1
#
_cell.length_a   1.000
_cell.length_b   1.000
_cell.length_c   1.000
_cell.angle_alpha   90.00
_cell.angle_beta   90.00
_cell.angle_gamma   90.00
#
_symmetry.space_group_name_H-M   'P 1'
#
loop_
_entity.id
_entity.type
_entity.pdbx_description
1 polymer ?
#
loop_
_entity_poly.entity_id
_entity_poly.type
_entity_poly.pdbx_seq_one_letter_code
_entity_poly.pdbx_strand_id
1 'polypeptide(L)'
;MDEFNLKNERELLNSLEKIINSSEHNFHEFIDDIPQTFAINNLKPEFQEETNGEKTQTLFNDFSMSSVDVSKDNATKIIALESKCEELFVQVDRLTKEKETAVQEIERLKDQIISQSTYCTSLGAVLSNLTWRASRFPEIVDIWLMTFQNKIGEFLSIVNGTFGAFVNTYRNVFPPTSNIEYQFVIGLLGIVTNISASPEGREFLITNSNGTEFVQKIIKLTPELPSAPGSLSLKRLILMILYNVSMNKTGLQYLLESQLEATLSHCIEDESSSEEMQLLCLRVLQSVTYGLTESKYIHALTTTIAIERIETMACSKRSDISDAAKQVIKHLQDTKKIIK
;
A
#
# COMPACT_ATOMS: atom_id res chain seq x y z
N MET A 1 -44.53 3.40 19.31
CA MET A 1 -43.75 2.48 20.18
C MET A 1 -42.29 2.73 19.80
N ASP A 2 -41.82 3.98 19.91
CA ASP A 2 -40.68 4.47 19.09
C ASP A 2 -39.69 5.36 19.86
N GLU A 3 -39.79 5.42 21.18
CA GLU A 3 -38.89 6.26 22.00
C GLU A 3 -37.74 5.46 22.64
N PHE A 4 -37.84 4.12 22.65
CA PHE A 4 -36.87 3.25 23.32
C PHE A 4 -35.64 2.89 22.47
N ASN A 5 -35.63 3.23 21.17
CA ASN A 5 -34.54 2.87 20.23
C ASN A 5 -33.58 4.04 19.95
N LEU A 6 -34.10 5.27 19.83
CA LEU A 6 -33.31 6.48 19.53
C LEU A 6 -32.32 6.86 20.63
N LYS A 7 -32.65 6.58 21.90
CA LYS A 7 -31.76 6.88 23.03
C LYS A 7 -30.55 5.94 23.06
N ASN A 8 -30.77 4.67 22.72
CA ASN A 8 -29.73 3.64 22.71
C ASN A 8 -28.74 3.85 21.55
N GLU A 9 -29.25 4.29 20.39
CA GLU A 9 -28.45 4.63 19.22
C GLU A 9 -27.60 5.89 19.46
N ARG A 10 -28.17 6.91 20.11
CA ARG A 10 -27.44 8.13 20.49
C ARG A 10 -26.40 7.87 21.57
N GLU A 11 -26.69 6.99 22.53
CA GLU A 11 -25.71 6.55 23.53
C GLU A 11 -24.55 5.77 22.88
N LEU A 12 -24.83 4.92 21.89
CA LEU A 12 -23.83 4.18 21.14
C LEU A 12 -22.93 5.11 20.29
N LEU A 13 -23.52 6.10 19.62
CA LEU A 13 -22.77 7.11 18.86
C LEU A 13 -21.88 7.95 19.79
N ASN A 14 -22.39 8.38 20.94
CA ASN A 14 -21.61 9.13 21.93
C ASN A 14 -20.46 8.29 22.52
N SER A 15 -20.66 6.98 22.69
CA SER A 15 -19.62 6.06 23.12
C SER A 15 -18.55 5.84 22.05
N LEU A 16 -18.93 5.71 20.78
CA LEU A 16 -18.00 5.61 19.66
C LEU A 16 -17.18 6.90 19.49
N GLU A 17 -17.83 8.06 19.59
CA GLU A 17 -17.16 9.37 19.52
C GLU A 17 -16.12 9.52 20.64
N LYS A 18 -16.45 9.10 21.88
CA LYS A 18 -15.48 9.07 22.99
C LYS A 18 -14.29 8.15 22.73
N ILE A 19 -14.52 6.98 22.15
CA ILE A 19 -13.45 6.03 21.82
C ILE A 19 -12.55 6.60 20.72
N ILE A 20 -13.15 7.21 19.68
CA ILE A 20 -12.41 7.85 18.58
C ILE A 20 -11.57 9.01 19.10
N ASN A 21 -12.14 9.90 19.91
CA ASN A 21 -11.43 11.05 20.48
C ASN A 21 -10.32 10.62 21.44
N SER A 22 -10.54 9.57 22.24
CA SER A 22 -9.50 9.00 23.10
C SER A 22 -8.39 8.34 22.27
N SER A 23 -8.73 7.67 21.17
CA SER A 23 -7.75 7.06 20.28
C SER A 23 -6.94 8.14 19.55
N GLU A 24 -7.57 9.22 19.09
CA GLU A 24 -6.92 10.37 18.45
C GLU A 24 -5.93 11.05 19.40
N HIS A 25 -6.32 11.25 20.67
CA HIS A 25 -5.42 11.81 21.68
C HIS A 25 -4.21 10.91 21.95
N ASN A 26 -4.44 9.61 22.11
CA ASN A 26 -3.36 8.63 22.31
C ASN A 26 -2.43 8.55 21.07
N PHE A 27 -2.98 8.70 19.86
CA PHE A 27 -2.17 8.74 18.64
C PHE A 27 -1.34 10.01 18.52
N HIS A 28 -1.88 11.16 18.95
CA HIS A 28 -1.13 12.42 18.97
C HIS A 28 0.00 12.41 20.00
N GLU A 29 -0.29 11.98 21.23
CA GLU A 29 0.73 11.84 22.29
C GLU A 29 1.83 10.85 21.86
N PHE A 30 1.45 9.78 21.17
CA PHE A 30 2.38 8.81 20.62
C PHE A 30 3.21 9.33 19.42
N ILE A 31 2.65 10.20 18.56
CA ILE A 31 3.39 10.83 17.45
C ILE A 31 4.38 11.88 17.97
N ASP A 32 4.03 12.61 19.03
CA ASP A 32 4.91 13.59 19.67
C ASP A 32 6.12 12.93 20.36
N ASP A 33 6.00 11.65 20.75
CA ASP A 33 7.07 10.83 21.31
C ASP A 33 8.01 10.22 20.24
N ILE A 34 7.77 10.45 18.95
CA ILE A 34 8.68 10.01 17.88
C ILE A 34 9.85 11.00 17.79
N PRO A 35 11.12 10.57 17.94
CA PRO A 35 12.27 11.45 17.74
C PRO A 35 12.25 12.11 16.36
N GLN A 36 12.34 13.45 16.31
CA GLN A 36 12.31 14.25 15.08
C GLN A 36 13.42 13.92 14.06
N THR A 37 14.36 13.04 14.41
CA THR A 37 15.42 12.51 13.55
C THR A 37 14.91 11.78 12.30
N PHE A 38 13.63 11.40 12.25
CA PHE A 38 13.03 10.74 11.07
C PHE A 38 12.44 11.69 10.03
N ALA A 39 12.38 13.01 10.29
CA ALA A 39 11.82 13.98 9.33
C ALA A 39 12.82 14.45 8.26
N ILE A 40 14.12 14.13 8.38
CA ILE A 40 15.14 14.54 7.42
C ILE A 40 16.01 13.33 7.06
N ASN A 41 15.53 12.55 6.07
CA ASN A 41 16.36 11.57 5.39
C ASN A 41 17.49 12.28 4.63
N ASN A 42 18.69 12.31 5.21
CA ASN A 42 19.97 12.46 4.49
C ASN A 42 21.14 11.98 5.37
N LEU A 43 21.10 10.71 5.81
CA LEU A 43 22.30 10.04 6.30
C LEU A 43 22.81 9.11 5.20
N LYS A 44 23.67 9.67 4.34
CA LYS A 44 24.61 8.86 3.55
C LYS A 44 25.58 8.19 4.53
N PRO A 45 25.77 6.87 4.48
CA PRO A 45 26.88 6.25 5.17
C PRO A 45 28.13 6.42 4.31
N GLU A 46 28.96 7.42 4.61
CA GLU A 46 30.35 7.41 4.16
C GLU A 46 31.13 6.43 5.04
N PHE A 47 31.13 5.16 4.63
CA PHE A 47 32.17 4.22 5.03
C PHE A 47 33.39 4.49 4.14
N GLN A 48 34.36 5.24 4.67
CA GLN A 48 35.73 5.15 4.18
C GLN A 48 36.40 3.96 4.89
N GLU A 49 36.62 2.89 4.14
CA GLU A 49 37.66 1.92 4.46
C GLU A 49 39.02 2.63 4.42
N GLU A 50 39.53 3.06 5.57
CA GLU A 50 40.96 3.35 5.71
C GLU A 50 41.74 2.04 5.77
N THR A 51 41.97 1.42 4.61
CA THR A 51 43.13 0.53 4.43
C THR A 51 44.33 1.40 4.09
N ASN A 52 45.04 1.89 5.11
CA ASN A 52 46.34 2.52 4.92
C ASN A 52 47.43 1.72 5.64
N GLY A 53 47.84 0.63 5.00
CA GLY A 53 49.05 -0.14 5.31
C GLY A 53 50.36 0.56 4.92
N GLU A 54 50.35 1.88 4.67
CA GLU A 54 51.53 2.63 4.19
C GLU A 54 52.13 3.62 5.19
N LYS A 55 51.55 3.82 6.39
CA LYS A 55 52.09 4.76 7.38
C LYS A 55 53.09 4.18 8.39
N THR A 56 53.35 2.87 8.35
CA THR A 56 54.33 2.22 9.25
C THR A 56 55.74 2.12 8.66
N GLN A 57 55.95 2.40 7.37
CA GLN A 57 57.27 2.30 6.73
C GLN A 57 58.11 3.59 6.74
N THR A 58 57.52 4.74 7.02
CA THR A 58 58.24 6.02 7.08
C THR A 58 58.91 6.30 8.43
N LEU A 59 58.67 5.49 9.47
CA LEU A 59 59.32 5.64 10.78
C LEU A 59 60.67 4.91 10.90
N PHE A 60 61.03 4.05 9.94
CA PHE A 60 62.22 3.19 10.06
C PHE A 60 63.50 3.73 9.40
N ASN A 61 63.42 4.81 8.62
CA ASN A 61 64.54 5.26 7.79
C ASN A 61 65.41 6.40 8.36
N ASP A 62 65.11 6.94 9.54
CA ASP A 62 65.89 8.06 10.12
C ASP A 62 66.94 7.63 11.16
N PHE A 63 67.13 6.33 11.40
CA PHE A 63 68.16 5.84 12.32
C PHE A 63 69.50 5.59 11.62
N SER A 64 70.16 6.64 11.15
CA SER A 64 71.60 6.61 10.86
C SER A 64 72.19 8.03 10.78
N MET A 65 72.65 8.56 11.92
CA MET A 65 74.00 9.14 12.10
C MET A 65 74.13 10.00 13.39
N SER A 66 75.31 9.89 14.00
CA SER A 66 75.92 10.69 15.08
C SER A 66 75.54 10.33 16.53
N SER A 67 76.55 9.82 17.25
CA SER A 67 76.47 9.37 18.64
C SER A 67 76.95 10.52 19.54
N VAL A 68 76.02 11.13 20.26
CA VAL A 68 76.08 11.64 21.66
C VAL A 68 74.93 12.64 21.93
N ASP A 69 74.38 13.33 20.91
CA ASP A 69 73.15 14.17 21.05
C ASP A 69 71.85 13.47 20.57
N VAL A 70 71.97 12.44 19.73
CA VAL A 70 70.84 11.68 19.14
C VAL A 70 70.09 10.82 20.17
N SER A 71 70.73 10.45 21.27
CA SER A 71 70.09 9.66 22.32
C SER A 71 68.98 10.41 23.04
N LYS A 72 69.07 11.75 23.12
CA LYS A 72 68.10 12.58 23.84
C LYS A 72 66.91 12.94 22.94
N ASP A 73 67.15 13.21 21.66
CA ASP A 73 66.11 13.48 20.67
C ASP A 73 65.27 12.23 20.37
N ASN A 74 65.91 11.06 20.25
CA ASN A 74 65.21 9.79 20.08
C ASN A 74 64.41 9.38 21.32
N ALA A 75 64.94 9.61 22.53
CA ALA A 75 64.18 9.39 23.76
C ALA A 75 62.93 10.29 23.83
N THR A 76 63.05 11.54 23.38
CA THR A 76 61.93 12.50 23.36
C THR A 76 60.87 12.09 22.34
N LYS A 77 61.26 11.60 21.15
CA LYS A 77 60.35 11.04 20.13
C LYS A 77 59.65 9.77 20.60
N ILE A 78 60.35 8.88 21.31
CA ILE A 78 59.77 7.66 21.88
C ILE A 78 58.69 8.02 22.90
N ILE A 79 58.99 8.94 23.83
CA ILE A 79 58.01 9.40 24.83
C ILE A 79 56.79 10.06 24.15
N ALA A 80 57.00 10.86 23.10
CA ALA A 80 55.90 11.49 22.36
C ALA A 80 55.02 10.46 21.62
N LEU A 81 55.63 9.42 21.05
CA LEU A 81 54.90 8.32 20.41
C LEU A 81 54.14 7.46 21.42
N GLU A 82 54.75 7.14 22.57
CA GLU A 82 54.09 6.43 23.67
C GLU A 82 52.86 7.18 24.16
N SER A 83 52.99 8.50 24.39
CA SER A 83 51.87 9.37 24.76
C SER A 83 50.74 9.36 23.72
N LYS A 84 51.08 9.41 22.42
CA LYS A 84 50.11 9.35 21.33
C LYS A 84 49.43 7.98 21.21
N CYS A 85 50.17 6.89 21.45
CA CYS A 85 49.60 5.54 21.48
C CYS A 85 48.61 5.39 22.64
N GLU A 86 48.94 5.91 23.83
CA GLU A 86 48.06 5.93 25.00
C GLU A 86 46.76 6.71 24.69
N GLU A 87 46.89 7.90 24.08
CA GLU A 87 45.74 8.73 23.67
C GLU A 87 44.84 8.00 22.66
N LEU A 88 45.44 7.39 21.63
CA LEU A 88 44.70 6.63 20.63
C LEU A 88 44.02 5.40 21.24
N PHE A 89 44.65 4.73 22.20
CA PHE A 89 44.06 3.60 22.90
C PHE A 89 42.80 4.00 23.67
N VAL A 90 42.86 5.13 24.40
CA VAL A 90 41.69 5.71 25.08
C VAL A 90 40.60 6.11 24.09
N GLN A 91 40.96 6.69 22.95
CA GLN A 91 39.99 7.03 21.91
C GLN A 91 39.30 5.81 21.31
N VAL A 92 40.06 4.73 21.03
CA VAL A 92 39.52 3.47 20.51
C VAL A 92 38.60 2.81 21.52
N ASP A 93 38.97 2.78 22.81
CA ASP A 93 38.12 2.22 23.87
C ASP A 93 36.81 3.00 24.00
N ARG A 94 36.89 4.35 24.00
CA ARG A 94 35.71 5.21 24.02
C ARG A 94 34.80 4.97 22.82
N LEU A 95 35.34 4.98 21.61
CA LEU A 95 34.56 4.76 20.39
C LEU A 95 33.96 3.35 20.33
N THR A 96 34.67 2.35 20.86
CA THR A 96 34.16 0.97 20.95
C THR A 96 32.94 0.93 21.88
N LYS A 97 33.02 1.57 23.05
CA LYS A 97 31.90 1.66 23.99
C LYS A 97 30.71 2.44 23.46
N GLU A 98 30.95 3.56 22.77
CA GLU A 98 29.89 4.33 22.10
C GLU A 98 29.22 3.50 21.00
N LYS A 99 30.00 2.78 20.19
CA LYS A 99 29.48 1.86 19.18
C LYS A 99 28.64 0.74 19.80
N GLU A 100 29.11 0.12 20.88
CA GLU A 100 28.36 -0.93 21.59
C GLU A 100 27.02 -0.39 22.12
N THR A 101 27.03 0.80 22.70
CA THR A 101 25.81 1.46 23.20
C THR A 101 24.83 1.75 22.06
N ALA A 102 25.32 2.26 20.92
CA ALA A 102 24.50 2.53 19.75
C ALA A 102 23.89 1.25 19.15
N VAL A 103 24.66 0.16 19.09
CA VAL A 103 24.17 -1.15 18.60
C VAL A 103 23.06 -1.68 19.50
N GLN A 104 23.23 -1.63 20.83
CA GLN A 104 22.19 -2.05 21.78
C GLN A 104 20.91 -1.23 21.63
N GLU A 105 21.03 0.08 21.40
CA GLU A 105 19.87 0.95 21.19
C GLU A 105 19.16 0.65 19.86
N ILE A 106 19.90 0.36 18.79
CA ILE A 106 19.33 -0.06 17.51
C ILE A 106 18.55 -1.37 17.66
N GLU A 107 19.09 -2.34 18.38
CA GLU A 107 18.40 -3.62 18.65
C GLU A 107 17.12 -3.40 19.45
N ARG A 108 17.17 -2.58 20.51
CA ARG A 108 16.01 -2.22 21.32
C ARG A 108 14.92 -1.53 20.50
N LEU A 109 15.28 -0.55 19.68
CA LEU A 109 14.35 0.18 18.82
C LEU A 109 13.76 -0.74 17.74
N LYS A 110 14.54 -1.65 17.19
CA LYS A 110 14.07 -2.63 16.21
C LYS A 110 13.00 -3.54 16.82
N ASP A 111 13.23 -4.04 18.04
CA ASP A 111 12.25 -4.88 18.74
C ASP A 111 10.95 -4.11 19.04
N GLN A 112 11.07 -2.84 19.44
CA GLN A 112 9.91 -1.97 19.64
C GLN A 112 9.10 -1.77 18.36
N ILE A 113 9.77 -1.49 17.23
CA ILE A 113 9.10 -1.30 15.93
C ILE A 113 8.39 -2.58 15.49
N ILE A 114 9.02 -3.75 15.65
CA ILE A 114 8.41 -5.04 15.28
C ILE A 114 7.17 -5.31 16.14
N SER A 115 7.27 -5.08 17.46
CA SER A 115 6.15 -5.24 18.39
C SER A 115 4.99 -4.31 18.03
N GLN A 116 5.29 -3.03 17.77
CA GLN A 116 4.28 -2.05 17.39
C GLN A 116 3.63 -2.38 16.05
N SER A 117 4.42 -2.74 15.04
CA SER A 117 3.91 -3.14 13.73
C SER A 117 2.96 -4.33 13.84
N THR A 118 3.32 -5.33 14.65
CA THR A 118 2.48 -6.50 14.92
C THR A 118 1.18 -6.10 15.61
N TYR A 119 1.24 -5.25 16.63
CA TYR A 119 0.06 -4.75 17.34
C TYR A 119 -0.87 -3.95 16.42
N CYS A 120 -0.33 -2.97 15.69
CA CYS A 120 -1.09 -2.14 14.76
C CYS A 120 -1.76 -2.96 13.65
N THR A 121 -1.05 -3.96 13.11
CA THR A 121 -1.62 -4.86 12.09
C THR A 121 -2.75 -5.70 12.69
N SER A 122 -2.59 -6.19 13.91
CA SER A 122 -3.64 -6.96 14.60
C SER A 122 -4.87 -6.11 14.90
N LEU A 123 -4.67 -4.91 15.45
CA LEU A 123 -5.74 -3.96 15.71
C LEU A 123 -6.45 -3.59 14.41
N GLY A 124 -5.68 -3.26 13.37
CA GLY A 124 -6.18 -2.94 12.04
C GLY A 124 -7.02 -4.06 11.45
N ALA A 125 -6.57 -5.32 11.53
CA ALA A 125 -7.30 -6.47 11.02
C ALA A 125 -8.65 -6.67 11.73
N VAL A 126 -8.69 -6.52 13.05
CA VAL A 126 -9.92 -6.65 13.83
C VAL A 126 -10.89 -5.51 13.49
N LEU A 127 -10.42 -4.27 13.56
CA LEU A 127 -11.26 -3.10 13.31
C LEU A 127 -11.74 -3.05 11.85
N SER A 128 -10.89 -3.36 10.86
CA SER A 128 -11.31 -3.37 9.46
C SER A 128 -12.37 -4.43 9.19
N ASN A 129 -12.29 -5.60 9.83
CA ASN A 129 -13.32 -6.64 9.70
C ASN A 129 -14.66 -6.23 10.34
N LEU A 130 -14.63 -5.60 11.52
CA LEU A 130 -15.85 -5.08 12.16
C LEU A 130 -16.48 -3.96 11.34
N THR A 131 -15.69 -2.99 10.90
CA THR A 131 -16.12 -1.87 10.06
C THR A 131 -16.62 -2.35 8.71
N TRP A 132 -15.97 -3.36 8.11
CA TRP A 132 -16.47 -3.98 6.88
C TRP A 132 -17.86 -4.58 7.09
N ARG A 133 -18.09 -5.31 8.18
CA ARG A 133 -19.42 -5.85 8.49
C ARG A 133 -20.45 -4.75 8.72
N ALA A 134 -20.09 -3.68 9.44
CA ALA A 134 -20.97 -2.54 9.66
C ALA A 134 -21.31 -1.81 8.35
N SER A 135 -20.35 -1.63 7.45
CA SER A 135 -20.55 -0.97 6.15
C SER A 135 -21.48 -1.75 5.19
N ARG A 136 -21.89 -2.98 5.52
CA ARG A 136 -22.90 -3.71 4.74
C ARG A 136 -24.29 -3.09 4.82
N PHE A 137 -24.54 -2.25 5.83
CA PHE A 137 -25.77 -1.49 5.99
C PHE A 137 -25.63 -0.16 5.26
N PRO A 138 -26.39 0.09 4.18
CA PRO A 138 -26.28 1.33 3.40
C PRO A 138 -26.43 2.60 4.25
N GLU A 139 -27.29 2.56 5.27
CA GLU A 139 -27.54 3.68 6.17
C GLU A 139 -26.26 4.11 6.93
N ILE A 140 -25.39 3.16 7.27
CA ILE A 140 -24.10 3.44 7.91
C ILE A 140 -23.16 4.14 6.93
N VAL A 141 -23.11 3.67 5.68
CA VAL A 141 -22.31 4.28 4.61
C VAL A 141 -22.80 5.70 4.32
N ASP A 142 -24.11 5.91 4.30
CA ASP A 142 -24.72 7.23 4.06
C ASP A 142 -24.35 8.22 5.18
N ILE A 143 -24.41 7.80 6.45
CA ILE A 143 -23.96 8.62 7.58
C ILE A 143 -22.48 8.96 7.45
N TRP A 144 -21.63 8.00 7.07
CA TRP A 144 -20.21 8.25 6.85
C TRP A 144 -19.93 9.28 5.76
N LEU A 145 -20.62 9.16 4.63
CA LEU A 145 -20.47 10.05 3.49
C LEU A 145 -21.12 11.42 3.73
N MET A 146 -22.11 11.54 4.61
CA MET A 146 -22.75 12.82 4.90
C MET A 146 -22.07 13.57 6.05
N THR A 147 -21.59 12.87 7.07
CA THR A 147 -21.09 13.46 8.32
C THR A 147 -19.58 13.39 8.48
N PHE A 148 -18.92 12.38 7.88
CA PHE A 148 -17.52 12.05 8.16
C PHE A 148 -16.64 12.01 6.90
N GLN A 149 -16.93 12.84 5.90
CA GLN A 149 -16.22 12.84 4.61
C GLN A 149 -14.69 12.98 4.73
N ASN A 150 -14.22 13.84 5.62
CA ASN A 150 -12.78 14.01 5.89
C ASN A 150 -12.16 12.70 6.39
N LYS A 151 -12.83 11.99 7.31
CA LYS A 151 -12.36 10.71 7.83
C LYS A 151 -12.43 9.60 6.79
N ILE A 152 -13.40 9.62 5.89
CA ILE A 152 -13.41 8.71 4.73
C ILE A 152 -12.26 9.02 3.78
N GLY A 153 -11.93 10.29 3.57
CA GLY A 153 -10.73 10.70 2.83
C GLY A 153 -9.43 10.19 3.45
N GLU A 154 -9.24 10.37 4.76
CA GLU A 154 -8.09 9.83 5.51
C GLU A 154 -8.04 8.30 5.41
N PHE A 155 -9.18 7.63 5.59
CA PHE A 155 -9.31 6.18 5.44
C PHE A 155 -8.86 5.72 4.05
N LEU A 156 -9.28 6.38 2.97
CA LEU A 156 -8.87 6.04 1.61
C LEU A 156 -7.35 6.21 1.40
N SER A 157 -6.73 7.20 2.05
CA SER A 157 -5.27 7.34 2.05
C SER A 157 -4.58 6.14 2.71
N ILE A 158 -5.11 5.70 3.86
CA ILE A 158 -4.63 4.50 4.57
C ILE A 158 -4.79 3.26 3.69
N VAL A 159 -5.96 3.07 3.05
CA VAL A 159 -6.19 1.94 2.14
C VAL A 159 -5.20 1.97 0.98
N ASN A 160 -4.99 3.14 0.37
CA ASN A 160 -4.06 3.35 -0.73
C ASN A 160 -2.61 3.01 -0.36
N GLY A 161 -2.14 3.45 0.81
CA GLY A 161 -0.81 3.13 1.32
C GLY A 161 -0.67 1.65 1.66
N THR A 162 -1.64 1.10 2.38
CA THR A 162 -1.62 -0.28 2.89
C THR A 162 -1.69 -1.30 1.76
N PHE A 163 -2.58 -1.10 0.77
CA PHE A 163 -2.70 -1.98 -0.39
C PHE A 163 -1.41 -1.96 -1.22
N GLY A 164 -0.85 -0.78 -1.48
CA GLY A 164 0.42 -0.67 -2.21
C GLY A 164 1.59 -1.34 -1.49
N ALA A 165 1.71 -1.13 -0.17
CA ALA A 165 2.73 -1.78 0.63
C ALA A 165 2.58 -3.31 0.63
N PHE A 166 1.35 -3.81 0.77
CA PHE A 166 1.07 -5.24 0.75
C PHE A 166 1.49 -5.89 -0.58
N VAL A 167 1.09 -5.31 -1.71
CA VAL A 167 1.49 -5.82 -3.04
C VAL A 167 3.02 -5.77 -3.21
N ASN A 168 3.67 -4.69 -2.79
CA ASN A 168 5.12 -4.54 -2.91
C ASN A 168 5.91 -5.53 -2.04
N THR A 169 5.42 -5.84 -0.85
CA THR A 169 6.06 -6.77 0.10
C THR A 169 5.97 -8.20 -0.39
N TYR A 170 4.78 -8.64 -0.83
CA TYR A 170 4.54 -10.05 -1.17
C TYR A 170 4.74 -10.37 -2.65
N ARG A 171 4.59 -9.38 -3.54
CA ARG A 171 4.72 -9.52 -4.99
C ARG A 171 3.95 -10.74 -5.50
N ASN A 172 4.67 -11.78 -5.91
CA ASN A 172 4.13 -12.98 -6.53
C ASN A 172 3.70 -14.07 -5.53
N VAL A 173 4.01 -13.92 -4.24
CA VAL A 173 3.76 -14.96 -3.22
C VAL A 173 2.99 -14.37 -2.05
N PHE A 174 1.66 -14.42 -2.16
CA PHE A 174 0.79 -13.92 -1.11
C PHE A 174 0.77 -14.85 0.10
N PRO A 175 0.63 -14.30 1.31
CA PRO A 175 0.52 -15.10 2.51
C PRO A 175 -0.82 -15.86 2.51
N PRO A 176 -0.97 -16.90 3.34
CA PRO A 176 -2.25 -17.59 3.51
C PRO A 176 -3.37 -16.63 3.88
N THR A 177 -4.62 -16.95 3.54
CA THR A 177 -5.75 -16.07 3.88
C THR A 177 -5.96 -15.91 5.38
N SER A 178 -5.45 -16.81 6.22
CA SER A 178 -5.45 -16.67 7.68
C SER A 178 -4.43 -15.66 8.22
N ASN A 179 -3.51 -15.17 7.39
CA ASN A 179 -2.54 -14.16 7.77
C ASN A 179 -3.23 -12.83 8.14
N ILE A 180 -2.72 -12.18 9.17
CA ILE A 180 -3.34 -10.99 9.75
C ILE A 180 -3.23 -9.75 8.86
N GLU A 181 -2.12 -9.57 8.14
CA GLU A 181 -1.96 -8.51 7.14
C GLU A 181 -2.91 -8.71 5.97
N TYR A 182 -3.06 -9.96 5.52
CA TYR A 182 -4.04 -10.31 4.49
C TYR A 182 -5.48 -9.98 4.95
N GLN A 183 -5.84 -10.39 6.18
CA GLN A 183 -7.15 -10.09 6.79
C GLN A 183 -7.37 -8.59 6.97
N PHE A 184 -6.32 -7.83 7.25
CA PHE A 184 -6.40 -6.39 7.31
C PHE A 184 -6.71 -5.79 5.93
N VAL A 185 -5.92 -6.11 4.91
CA VAL A 185 -6.07 -5.60 3.54
C VAL A 185 -7.41 -5.96 2.92
N ILE A 186 -7.86 -7.22 3.07
CA ILE A 186 -9.15 -7.66 2.54
C ILE A 186 -10.31 -6.91 3.22
N GLY A 187 -10.20 -6.63 4.53
CA GLY A 187 -11.18 -5.83 5.26
C GLY A 187 -11.24 -4.39 4.76
N LEU A 188 -10.09 -3.76 4.51
CA LEU A 188 -10.02 -2.41 3.94
C LEU A 188 -10.67 -2.33 2.55
N LEU A 189 -10.32 -3.25 1.64
CA LEU A 189 -10.95 -3.32 0.32
C LEU A 189 -12.44 -3.63 0.40
N GLY A 190 -12.84 -4.45 1.38
CA GLY A 190 -14.24 -4.78 1.64
C GLY A 190 -15.08 -3.57 2.02
N ILE A 191 -14.55 -2.70 2.89
CA ILE A 191 -15.18 -1.43 3.25
C ILE A 191 -15.34 -0.55 2.01
N VAL A 192 -14.28 -0.37 1.21
CA VAL A 192 -14.35 0.46 0.00
C VAL A 192 -15.34 -0.11 -1.02
N THR A 193 -15.42 -1.44 -1.13
CA THR A 193 -16.41 -2.12 -1.98
C THR A 193 -17.83 -1.73 -1.57
N ASN A 194 -18.15 -1.75 -0.27
CA ASN A 194 -19.46 -1.36 0.23
C ASN A 194 -19.71 0.16 0.07
N ILE A 195 -18.71 1.01 0.30
CA ILE A 195 -18.81 2.46 0.03
C ILE A 195 -19.16 2.71 -1.44
N SER A 196 -18.46 2.05 -2.36
CA SER A 196 -18.72 2.20 -3.80
C SER A 196 -20.10 1.69 -4.25
N ALA A 197 -20.80 0.91 -3.42
CA ALA A 197 -22.12 0.42 -3.78
C ALA A 197 -23.19 1.54 -3.79
N SER A 198 -23.00 2.62 -3.04
CA SER A 198 -23.92 3.79 -3.05
C SER A 198 -23.54 4.81 -4.13
N PRO A 199 -24.50 5.51 -4.74
CA PRO A 199 -24.22 6.59 -5.70
C PRO A 199 -23.26 7.66 -5.17
N GLU A 200 -23.49 8.10 -3.93
CA GLU A 200 -22.71 9.12 -3.24
C GLU A 200 -21.28 8.64 -3.01
N GLY A 201 -21.11 7.35 -2.65
CA GLY A 201 -19.79 6.76 -2.44
C GLY A 201 -18.99 6.64 -3.73
N ARG A 202 -19.64 6.31 -4.85
CA ARG A 202 -19.00 6.33 -6.18
C ARG A 202 -18.51 7.71 -6.56
N GLU A 203 -19.37 8.73 -6.37
CA GLU A 203 -19.00 10.10 -6.67
C GLU A 203 -17.88 10.59 -5.76
N PHE A 204 -17.94 10.26 -4.47
CA PHE A 204 -16.90 10.60 -3.51
C PHE A 204 -15.55 10.00 -3.88
N LEU A 205 -15.51 8.72 -4.30
CA LEU A 205 -14.28 8.04 -4.70
C LEU A 205 -13.57 8.75 -5.86
N ILE A 206 -14.30 9.40 -6.78
CA ILE A 206 -13.71 10.04 -7.95
C ILE A 206 -13.57 11.56 -7.84
N THR A 207 -14.16 12.18 -6.82
CA THR A 207 -14.01 13.62 -6.53
C THR A 207 -13.00 13.90 -5.43
N ASN A 208 -12.75 12.95 -4.52
CA ASN A 208 -11.72 13.04 -3.51
C ASN A 208 -10.34 12.61 -4.07
N SER A 209 -9.27 13.34 -3.73
CA SER A 209 -7.91 13.04 -4.21
C SER A 209 -7.41 11.66 -3.74
N ASN A 210 -7.66 11.29 -2.48
CA ASN A 210 -7.24 9.99 -1.96
C ASN A 210 -8.04 8.85 -2.60
N GLY A 211 -9.32 9.10 -2.91
CA GLY A 211 -10.16 8.15 -3.63
C GLY A 211 -9.67 7.90 -5.06
N THR A 212 -9.40 8.96 -5.82
CA THR A 212 -8.90 8.85 -7.20
C THR A 212 -7.54 8.16 -7.25
N GLU A 213 -6.60 8.55 -6.38
CA GLU A 213 -5.31 7.87 -6.25
C GLU A 213 -5.46 6.38 -5.94
N PHE A 214 -6.38 6.02 -5.03
CA PHE A 214 -6.66 4.63 -4.70
C PHE A 214 -7.23 3.86 -5.90
N VAL A 215 -8.23 4.41 -6.60
CA VAL A 215 -8.82 3.79 -7.79
C VAL A 215 -7.76 3.58 -8.88
N GLN A 216 -6.91 4.59 -9.11
CA GLN A 216 -5.79 4.45 -10.04
C GLN A 216 -4.80 3.36 -9.61
N LYS A 217 -4.53 3.26 -8.30
CA LYS A 217 -3.61 2.25 -7.77
C LYS A 217 -4.15 0.83 -7.94
N ILE A 218 -5.43 0.59 -7.66
CA ILE A 218 -6.01 -0.75 -7.86
C ILE A 218 -6.03 -1.13 -9.34
N ILE A 219 -6.25 -0.18 -10.26
CA ILE A 219 -6.12 -0.44 -11.71
C ILE A 219 -4.68 -0.88 -12.02
N LYS A 220 -3.68 -0.08 -11.63
CA LYS A 220 -2.26 -0.37 -11.95
C LYS A 220 -1.74 -1.67 -11.34
N LEU A 221 -2.11 -1.99 -10.10
CA LEU A 221 -1.55 -3.12 -9.37
C LEU A 221 -2.33 -4.43 -9.54
N THR A 222 -3.58 -4.40 -10.01
CA THR A 222 -4.37 -5.64 -10.20
C THR A 222 -3.69 -6.66 -11.12
N PRO A 223 -3.07 -6.26 -12.25
CA PRO A 223 -2.31 -7.18 -13.11
C PRO A 223 -1.09 -7.80 -12.44
N GLU A 224 -0.56 -7.18 -11.38
CA GLU A 224 0.60 -7.69 -10.64
C GLU A 224 0.20 -8.73 -9.58
N LEU A 225 -1.10 -8.88 -9.30
CA LEU A 225 -1.59 -9.83 -8.30
C LEU A 225 -1.44 -11.28 -8.81
N PRO A 226 -0.82 -12.19 -8.04
CA PRO A 226 -0.55 -13.56 -8.48
C PRO A 226 -1.83 -14.34 -8.76
N SER A 227 -1.84 -15.33 -9.66
CA SER A 227 -3.05 -16.15 -9.91
C SER A 227 -3.31 -17.24 -8.86
N ALA A 228 -2.92 -17.01 -7.60
CA ALA A 228 -3.11 -17.93 -6.48
C ALA A 228 -4.47 -17.74 -5.79
N PRO A 229 -5.03 -18.77 -5.10
CA PRO A 229 -6.32 -18.68 -4.42
C PRO A 229 -6.46 -17.52 -3.44
N GLY A 230 -5.37 -17.10 -2.78
CA GLY A 230 -5.35 -15.92 -1.91
C GLY A 230 -5.59 -14.61 -2.67
N SER A 231 -5.12 -14.46 -3.90
CA SER A 231 -5.34 -13.21 -4.65
C SER A 231 -6.77 -13.09 -5.19
N LEU A 232 -7.44 -14.21 -5.46
CA LEU A 232 -8.77 -14.23 -6.07
C LEU A 232 -9.77 -13.38 -5.29
N SER A 233 -9.70 -13.39 -3.96
CA SER A 233 -10.61 -12.58 -3.14
C SER A 233 -10.31 -11.09 -3.24
N LEU A 234 -9.04 -10.70 -3.34
CA LEU A 234 -8.62 -9.31 -3.54
C LEU A 234 -9.04 -8.82 -4.93
N LYS A 235 -8.72 -9.59 -5.97
CA LYS A 235 -9.13 -9.33 -7.36
C LYS A 235 -10.65 -9.18 -7.48
N ARG A 236 -11.42 -10.05 -6.80
CA ARG A 236 -12.89 -9.96 -6.74
C ARG A 236 -13.37 -8.62 -6.19
N LEU A 237 -12.87 -8.20 -5.03
CA LEU A 237 -13.29 -6.92 -4.42
C LEU A 237 -12.89 -5.74 -5.31
N ILE A 238 -11.70 -5.78 -5.92
CA ILE A 238 -11.27 -4.75 -6.86
C ILE A 238 -12.21 -4.67 -8.07
N LEU A 239 -12.55 -5.79 -8.71
CA LEU A 239 -13.51 -5.78 -9.81
C LEU A 239 -14.89 -5.30 -9.39
N MET A 240 -15.34 -5.60 -8.16
CA MET A 240 -16.60 -5.06 -7.64
C MET A 240 -16.52 -3.53 -7.46
N ILE A 241 -15.42 -2.99 -6.94
CA ILE A 241 -15.19 -1.55 -6.83
C ILE A 241 -15.21 -0.91 -8.22
N LEU A 242 -14.49 -1.48 -9.19
CA LEU A 242 -14.41 -0.95 -10.56
C LEU A 242 -15.77 -1.02 -11.28
N TYR A 243 -16.52 -2.12 -11.12
CA TYR A 243 -17.88 -2.23 -11.62
C TYR A 243 -18.76 -1.14 -11.03
N ASN A 244 -18.75 -1.00 -9.70
CA ASN A 244 -19.52 0.02 -9.01
C ASN A 244 -19.16 1.40 -9.53
N VAL A 245 -17.90 1.82 -9.49
CA VAL A 245 -17.44 3.12 -10.02
C VAL A 245 -17.81 3.32 -11.49
N SER A 246 -17.88 2.27 -12.31
CA SER A 246 -18.32 2.44 -13.70
C SER A 246 -19.82 2.78 -13.86
N MET A 247 -20.63 2.64 -12.81
CA MET A 247 -22.08 2.92 -12.85
C MET A 247 -22.42 4.42 -12.85
N ASN A 248 -21.53 5.32 -12.39
CA ASN A 248 -21.73 6.76 -12.51
C ASN A 248 -20.92 7.34 -13.68
N LYS A 249 -21.42 8.40 -14.30
CA LYS A 249 -20.83 8.99 -15.51
C LYS A 249 -19.39 9.47 -15.30
N THR A 250 -19.16 10.17 -14.20
CA THR A 250 -17.85 10.70 -13.78
C THR A 250 -16.86 9.57 -13.49
N GLY A 251 -17.30 8.52 -12.79
CA GLY A 251 -16.50 7.33 -12.53
C GLY A 251 -16.17 6.56 -13.80
N LEU A 252 -17.13 6.32 -14.68
CA LEU A 252 -16.90 5.72 -15.99
C LEU A 252 -15.85 6.49 -16.79
N GLN A 253 -15.98 7.81 -16.88
CA GLN A 253 -15.01 8.65 -17.58
C GLN A 253 -13.60 8.51 -16.95
N TYR A 254 -13.50 8.57 -15.62
CA TYR A 254 -12.24 8.42 -14.92
C TYR A 254 -11.56 7.06 -15.17
N LEU A 255 -12.34 5.98 -15.17
CA LEU A 255 -11.84 4.63 -15.43
C LEU A 255 -11.27 4.48 -16.84
N LEU A 256 -11.95 5.05 -17.85
CA LEU A 256 -11.48 5.05 -19.23
C LEU A 256 -10.22 5.89 -19.43
N GLU A 257 -10.10 7.03 -18.73
CA GLU A 257 -8.89 7.87 -18.73
C GLU A 257 -7.72 7.20 -17.99
N SER A 258 -8.01 6.30 -17.06
CA SER A 258 -7.03 5.59 -16.23
C SER A 258 -6.47 4.31 -16.85
N GLN A 259 -6.74 4.05 -18.13
CA GLN A 259 -6.27 2.86 -18.87
C GLN A 259 -6.73 1.52 -18.27
N LEU A 260 -7.99 1.45 -17.85
CA LEU A 260 -8.59 0.24 -17.27
C LEU A 260 -8.52 -0.98 -18.22
N GLU A 261 -8.47 -0.78 -19.53
CA GLU A 261 -8.45 -1.84 -20.55
C GLU A 261 -7.33 -2.86 -20.35
N ALA A 262 -6.14 -2.42 -19.93
CA ALA A 262 -5.00 -3.32 -19.68
C ALA A 262 -5.29 -4.26 -18.50
N THR A 263 -5.95 -3.73 -17.46
CA THR A 263 -6.34 -4.52 -16.28
C THR A 263 -7.41 -5.55 -16.63
N LEU A 264 -8.41 -5.16 -17.42
CA LEU A 264 -9.47 -6.06 -17.84
C LEU A 264 -8.95 -7.15 -18.79
N SER A 265 -8.00 -6.82 -19.68
CA SER A 265 -7.36 -7.83 -20.54
C SER A 265 -6.67 -8.90 -19.71
N HIS A 266 -5.84 -8.48 -18.75
CA HIS A 266 -5.16 -9.42 -17.85
C HIS A 266 -6.13 -10.32 -17.08
N CYS A 267 -7.24 -9.77 -16.58
CA CYS A 267 -8.26 -10.55 -15.88
C CYS A 267 -9.00 -11.57 -16.78
N ILE A 268 -9.16 -11.29 -18.07
CA ILE A 268 -9.84 -12.17 -19.04
C ILE A 268 -8.91 -13.27 -19.56
N GLU A 269 -7.63 -12.93 -19.71
CA GLU A 269 -6.58 -13.83 -20.19
C GLU A 269 -6.10 -14.81 -19.13
N ASP A 270 -6.37 -14.56 -17.84
CA ASP A 270 -6.04 -15.49 -16.77
C ASP A 270 -6.81 -16.81 -16.93
N GLU A 271 -6.14 -17.82 -17.50
CA GLU A 271 -6.71 -19.16 -17.75
C GLU A 271 -7.10 -19.88 -16.46
N SER A 272 -6.50 -19.51 -15.34
CA SER A 272 -6.80 -20.05 -14.02
C SER A 272 -7.94 -19.32 -13.29
N SER A 273 -8.51 -18.29 -13.93
CA SER A 273 -9.63 -17.53 -13.39
C SER A 273 -10.86 -18.42 -13.14
N SER A 274 -11.49 -18.24 -11.98
CA SER A 274 -12.77 -18.85 -11.70
C SER A 274 -13.87 -18.25 -12.58
N GLU A 275 -14.94 -19.02 -12.84
CA GLU A 275 -16.11 -18.52 -13.57
C GLU A 275 -16.73 -17.26 -12.95
N GLU A 276 -16.67 -17.13 -11.61
CA GLU A 276 -17.12 -15.92 -10.88
C GLU A 276 -16.26 -14.71 -11.26
N MET A 277 -14.93 -14.88 -11.34
CA MET A 277 -14.00 -13.82 -11.71
C MET A 277 -14.21 -13.39 -13.18
N GLN A 278 -14.43 -14.36 -14.08
CA GLN A 278 -14.76 -14.10 -15.48
C GLN A 278 -16.05 -13.31 -15.61
N LEU A 279 -17.10 -13.71 -14.87
CA LEU A 279 -18.37 -12.99 -14.85
C LEU A 279 -18.19 -11.55 -14.36
N LEU A 280 -17.46 -11.32 -13.26
CA LEU A 280 -17.21 -9.98 -12.75
C LEU A 280 -16.46 -9.11 -13.77
N CYS A 281 -15.44 -9.66 -14.43
CA CYS A 281 -14.70 -8.93 -15.45
C CYS A 281 -15.62 -8.57 -16.64
N LEU A 282 -16.48 -9.50 -17.07
CA LEU A 282 -17.49 -9.25 -18.10
C LEU A 282 -18.50 -8.20 -17.66
N ARG A 283 -18.88 -8.13 -16.37
CA ARG A 283 -19.79 -7.09 -15.85
C ARG A 283 -19.15 -5.71 -15.88
N VAL A 284 -17.87 -5.60 -15.53
CA VAL A 284 -17.12 -4.33 -15.68
C VAL A 284 -17.09 -3.95 -17.15
N LEU A 285 -16.74 -4.88 -18.05
CA LEU A 285 -16.73 -4.61 -19.50
C LEU A 285 -18.09 -4.19 -20.04
N GLN A 286 -19.14 -4.88 -19.64
CA GLN A 286 -20.50 -4.60 -20.04
C GLN A 286 -20.88 -3.18 -19.67
N SER A 287 -20.53 -2.74 -18.45
CA SER A 287 -20.76 -1.39 -17.99
C SER A 287 -19.97 -0.36 -18.79
N VAL A 288 -18.65 -0.53 -18.92
CA VAL A 288 -17.80 0.49 -19.58
C VAL A 288 -18.03 0.60 -21.08
N THR A 289 -18.58 -0.44 -21.70
CA THR A 289 -18.95 -0.44 -23.13
C THR A 289 -20.38 0.04 -23.37
N TYR A 290 -21.22 0.07 -22.34
CA TYR A 290 -22.63 0.46 -22.50
C TYR A 290 -22.74 1.93 -22.87
N GLY A 291 -23.31 2.21 -24.05
CA GLY A 291 -23.49 3.58 -24.53
C GLY A 291 -22.18 4.33 -24.82
N LEU A 292 -21.05 3.64 -24.89
CA LEU A 292 -19.77 4.23 -25.22
C LEU A 292 -19.77 4.74 -26.68
N THR A 293 -19.41 6.00 -26.89
CA THR A 293 -19.39 6.64 -28.22
C THR A 293 -18.03 7.22 -28.61
N GLU A 294 -17.15 7.44 -27.65
CA GLU A 294 -15.84 8.07 -27.88
C GLU A 294 -14.84 7.11 -28.53
N SER A 295 -14.50 7.38 -29.80
CA SER A 295 -13.64 6.54 -30.65
C SER A 295 -12.32 6.12 -30.00
N LYS A 296 -11.67 7.04 -29.27
CA LYS A 296 -10.39 6.76 -28.60
C LYS A 296 -10.48 5.60 -27.60
N TYR A 297 -11.56 5.53 -26.80
CA TYR A 297 -11.74 4.51 -25.78
C TYR A 297 -12.18 3.17 -26.39
N ILE A 298 -13.02 3.22 -27.42
CA ILE A 298 -13.44 2.02 -28.15
C ILE A 298 -12.23 1.39 -28.81
N HIS A 299 -11.39 2.19 -29.47
CA HIS A 299 -10.15 1.72 -30.07
C HIS A 299 -9.22 1.09 -29.02
N ALA A 300 -9.02 1.73 -27.87
CA ALA A 300 -8.20 1.21 -26.78
C ALA A 300 -8.72 -0.16 -26.28
N LEU A 301 -10.03 -0.27 -26.02
CA LEU A 301 -10.66 -1.51 -25.57
C LEU A 301 -10.53 -2.62 -26.62
N THR A 302 -10.84 -2.33 -27.90
CA THR A 302 -10.82 -3.36 -28.96
C THR A 302 -9.41 -3.79 -29.38
N THR A 303 -8.40 -2.96 -29.12
CA THR A 303 -7.00 -3.28 -29.46
C THR A 303 -6.33 -4.05 -28.33
N THR A 304 -6.68 -3.74 -27.08
CA THR A 304 -6.05 -4.35 -25.90
C THR A 304 -6.71 -5.69 -25.55
N ILE A 305 -8.04 -5.75 -25.57
CA ILE A 305 -8.78 -6.91 -25.07
C ILE A 305 -8.98 -7.96 -26.17
N ALA A 306 -8.60 -9.20 -25.87
CA ALA A 306 -8.78 -10.35 -26.76
C ALA A 306 -10.28 -10.68 -26.98
N ILE A 307 -10.87 -10.15 -28.06
CA ILE A 307 -12.28 -10.37 -28.41
C ILE A 307 -12.61 -11.87 -28.57
N GLU A 308 -11.67 -12.65 -29.12
CA GLU A 308 -11.81 -14.11 -29.30
C GLU A 308 -12.10 -14.84 -27.97
N ARG A 309 -11.52 -14.34 -26.87
CA ARG A 309 -11.75 -14.89 -25.54
C ARG A 309 -13.16 -14.59 -25.05
N ILE A 310 -13.68 -13.39 -25.32
CA ILE A 310 -15.06 -13.01 -25.01
C ILE A 310 -16.05 -13.81 -25.87
N GLU A 311 -15.73 -14.06 -27.14
CA GLU A 311 -16.52 -14.92 -28.03
C GLU A 311 -16.60 -16.35 -27.51
N THR A 312 -15.48 -16.88 -26.99
CA THR A 312 -15.47 -18.19 -26.32
C THR A 312 -16.40 -18.19 -25.10
N MET A 313 -16.37 -17.14 -24.28
CA MET A 313 -17.27 -16.98 -23.12
C MET A 313 -18.75 -16.84 -23.52
N ALA A 314 -19.04 -16.25 -24.68
CA ALA A 314 -20.40 -16.17 -25.24
C ALA A 314 -21.00 -17.55 -25.57
N CYS A 315 -20.16 -18.57 -25.73
CA CYS A 315 -20.54 -19.97 -25.89
C CYS A 315 -20.56 -20.77 -24.57
N SER A 316 -20.36 -20.12 -23.42
CA SER A 316 -20.39 -20.79 -22.11
C SER A 316 -21.74 -21.44 -21.83
N LYS A 317 -21.71 -22.58 -21.11
CA LYS A 317 -22.92 -23.26 -20.63
C LYS A 317 -23.67 -22.44 -19.56
N ARG A 318 -22.96 -21.56 -18.87
CA ARG A 318 -23.53 -20.66 -17.88
C ARG A 318 -24.15 -19.46 -18.56
N SER A 319 -25.47 -19.32 -18.41
CA SER A 319 -26.25 -18.29 -19.10
C SER A 319 -25.81 -16.89 -18.70
N ASP A 320 -25.51 -16.64 -17.43
CA ASP A 320 -25.07 -15.33 -16.94
C ASP A 320 -23.75 -14.86 -17.59
N ILE A 321 -22.78 -15.75 -17.75
CA ILE A 321 -21.53 -15.48 -18.47
C ILE A 321 -21.78 -15.29 -19.96
N SER A 322 -22.51 -16.22 -20.59
CA SER A 322 -22.84 -16.15 -22.02
C SER A 322 -23.55 -14.84 -22.37
N ASP A 323 -24.53 -14.44 -21.56
CA ASP A 323 -25.36 -13.27 -21.81
C ASP A 323 -24.56 -11.98 -21.62
N ALA A 324 -23.71 -11.91 -20.58
CA ALA A 324 -22.82 -10.77 -20.37
C ALA A 324 -21.82 -10.62 -21.53
N ALA A 325 -21.19 -11.72 -21.96
CA ALA A 325 -20.25 -11.72 -23.08
C ALA A 325 -20.91 -11.29 -24.41
N LYS A 326 -22.12 -11.81 -24.71
CA LYS A 326 -22.89 -11.40 -25.91
C LYS A 326 -23.22 -9.92 -25.89
N GLN A 327 -23.57 -9.36 -24.73
CA GLN A 327 -23.85 -7.93 -24.61
C GLN A 327 -22.59 -7.09 -24.83
N VAL A 328 -21.45 -7.48 -24.26
CA VAL A 328 -20.16 -6.80 -24.51
C VAL A 328 -19.81 -6.81 -25.99
N ILE A 329 -19.91 -7.96 -26.66
CA ILE A 329 -19.65 -8.09 -28.11
C ILE A 329 -20.59 -7.17 -28.90
N LYS A 330 -21.88 -7.18 -28.56
CA LYS A 330 -22.87 -6.31 -29.21
C LYS A 330 -22.52 -4.83 -29.06
N HIS A 331 -22.19 -4.38 -27.85
CA HIS A 331 -21.80 -3.00 -27.59
C HIS A 331 -20.58 -2.62 -28.46
N LEU A 332 -19.51 -3.41 -28.42
CA LEU A 332 -18.30 -3.15 -29.20
C LEU A 332 -18.56 -3.15 -30.72
N GLN A 333 -19.45 -3.99 -31.22
CA GLN A 333 -19.83 -4.06 -32.64
C GLN A 333 -20.72 -2.88 -33.07
N ASP A 334 -21.72 -2.53 -32.26
CA ASP A 334 -22.62 -1.42 -32.55
C ASP A 334 -21.85 -0.10 -32.56
N THR A 335 -20.85 0.06 -31.69
CA THR A 335 -20.03 1.27 -31.70
C THR A 335 -19.07 1.35 -32.89
N LYS A 336 -18.58 0.22 -33.42
CA LYS A 336 -17.80 0.20 -34.69
C LYS A 336 -18.62 0.70 -35.90
N LYS A 337 -19.95 0.58 -35.87
CA LYS A 337 -20.84 1.11 -36.93
C LYS A 337 -21.05 2.61 -36.83
N ILE A 338 -20.85 3.21 -35.66
CA ILE A 338 -21.02 4.65 -35.41
C ILE A 338 -19.77 5.46 -35.83
N ILE A 339 -18.60 4.82 -35.83
CA ILE A 339 -17.30 5.44 -36.18
C ILE A 339 -17.01 5.39 -37.70
N LYS A 340 -17.70 4.52 -38.45
CA LYS A 340 -17.70 4.54 -39.93
C LYS A 340 -18.70 5.55 -40.43
#